data_AF-A0A2A3GX74-F1
#
_entry.id   AF-A0A2A3GX74-F1
#
_cell.length_a   1.000
_cell.length_b   1.000
_cell.length_c   1.000
_cell.angle_alpha   90.00
_cell.angle_beta   90.00
_cell.angle_gamma   90.00
#
_symmetry.space_group_name_H-M   'P 1'
#
loop_
_entity.id
_entity.type
_entity.pdbx_description
1 polymer ?
#
loop_
_entity_poly.entity_id
_entity_poly.type
_entity_poly.pdbx_seq_one_letter_code
_entity_poly.pdbx_strand_id
1 'polypeptide(L)'
;MSGIRAGQHAFVRPWHVFVFGSTLGLVALFERVQGFRSGRQYVLCHESPALNHFTLVALALVAGAFLAAVVGAATATVRSRPSRPPLLFACMVAALALVVAADRVDADGERRAAKLTAERQSACDYTPQVYSATPGWFSW
;
A
#
# COMPACT_ATOMS: atom_id res chain seq x y z
N MET A 1 -13.76 19.13 -47.20
CA MET A 1 -14.50 18.62 -46.04
C MET A 1 -13.54 17.83 -45.16
N SER A 2 -13.14 18.45 -44.04
CA SER A 2 -12.14 17.92 -43.11
C SER A 2 -12.76 16.85 -42.22
N GLY A 3 -12.31 15.60 -42.38
CA GLY A 3 -12.66 14.50 -41.49
C GLY A 3 -11.72 14.47 -40.27
N ILE A 4 -12.09 15.18 -39.21
CA ILE A 4 -11.45 15.04 -37.90
C ILE A 4 -11.81 13.65 -37.37
N ARG A 5 -10.88 12.68 -37.44
CA ARG A 5 -11.02 11.41 -36.71
C ARG A 5 -10.83 11.69 -35.23
N ALA A 6 -11.94 11.98 -34.56
CA ALA A 6 -12.07 11.91 -33.12
C ALA A 6 -11.86 10.45 -32.66
N GLY A 7 -11.14 10.28 -31.55
CA GLY A 7 -11.12 9.03 -30.80
C GLY A 7 -9.83 8.21 -30.88
N GLN A 8 -8.68 8.83 -30.60
CA GLN A 8 -7.55 8.07 -30.03
C GLN A 8 -7.95 7.58 -28.64
N HIS A 9 -8.72 6.50 -28.57
CA HIS A 9 -8.86 5.74 -27.35
C HIS A 9 -7.50 5.08 -27.10
N ALA A 10 -6.71 5.64 -26.19
CA ALA A 10 -5.49 5.01 -25.69
C ALA A 10 -5.88 3.62 -25.17
N PHE A 11 -5.61 2.60 -25.98
CA PHE A 11 -6.00 1.23 -25.68
C PHE A 11 -5.05 0.72 -24.61
N VAL A 12 -5.40 0.94 -23.34
CA VAL A 12 -4.66 0.38 -22.21
C VAL A 12 -4.82 -1.13 -22.28
N ARG A 13 -3.81 -1.83 -22.81
CA ARG A 13 -3.86 -3.30 -22.86
C ARG A 13 -3.92 -3.84 -21.43
N PRO A 14 -4.77 -4.85 -21.14
CA PRO A 14 -4.94 -5.41 -19.79
C PRO A 14 -3.62 -5.82 -19.12
N TRP A 15 -2.63 -6.25 -19.93
CA TRP A 15 -1.29 -6.57 -19.46
C TRP A 15 -0.57 -5.40 -18.77
N HIS A 16 -0.75 -4.16 -19.22
CA HIS A 16 -0.13 -3.00 -18.57
C HIS A 16 -0.69 -2.81 -17.16
N VAL A 17 -2.00 -2.91 -16.98
CA VAL A 17 -2.64 -2.78 -15.67
C VAL A 17 -2.14 -3.87 -14.72
N PHE A 18 -1.96 -5.09 -15.23
CA PHE A 18 -1.37 -6.19 -14.46
C PHE A 18 0.07 -5.92 -14.05
N VAL A 19 0.95 -5.63 -15.02
CA VAL A 19 2.37 -5.40 -14.74
C VAL A 19 2.52 -4.26 -13.76
N PHE A 20 1.90 -3.10 -14.03
CA PHE A 20 1.99 -1.94 -13.14
C PHE A 20 1.41 -2.24 -11.76
N GLY A 21 0.21 -2.84 -11.67
CA GLY A 21 -0.41 -3.17 -10.39
C GLY A 21 0.39 -4.18 -9.57
N SER A 22 0.91 -5.23 -10.20
CA SER A 22 1.76 -6.22 -9.54
C SER A 22 3.11 -5.66 -9.13
N THR A 23 3.78 -4.85 -9.98
CA THR A 23 5.02 -4.18 -9.56
C THR A 23 4.78 -3.19 -8.44
N LEU A 24 3.70 -2.40 -8.48
CA LEU A 24 3.38 -1.46 -7.39
C LEU A 24 3.09 -2.22 -6.08
N GLY A 25 2.34 -3.31 -6.13
CA GLY A 25 2.08 -4.15 -4.96
C GLY A 25 3.35 -4.80 -4.40
N LEU A 26 4.22 -5.33 -5.28
CA LEU A 26 5.51 -5.91 -4.88
C LEU A 26 6.44 -4.86 -4.28
N VAL A 27 6.55 -3.68 -4.88
CA VAL A 27 7.35 -2.57 -4.35
C VAL A 27 6.80 -2.12 -3.01
N ALA A 28 5.47 -1.96 -2.87
CA ALA A 28 4.83 -1.59 -1.61
C ALA A 28 5.05 -2.62 -0.49
N LEU A 29 5.05 -3.92 -0.81
CA LEU A 29 5.38 -4.99 0.14
C LEU A 29 6.86 -4.99 0.49
N PHE A 30 7.73 -4.87 -0.51
CA PHE A 30 9.18 -4.89 -0.32
C PHE A 30 9.64 -3.74 0.58
N GLU A 31 9.09 -2.54 0.36
CA GLU A 31 9.35 -1.37 1.21
C GLU A 31 8.93 -1.60 2.67
N ARG A 32 7.79 -2.26 2.90
CA ARG A 32 7.25 -2.55 4.24
C ARG A 32 7.96 -3.70 4.95
N VAL A 33 8.43 -4.72 4.23
CA VAL A 33 9.10 -5.89 4.81
C VAL A 33 10.55 -5.59 5.17
N GLN A 34 11.27 -4.92 4.27
CA GLN A 34 12.71 -4.75 4.47
C GLN A 34 13.06 -3.47 5.25
N GLY A 35 12.10 -2.57 5.50
CA GLY A 35 12.38 -1.30 6.16
C GLY A 35 13.39 -0.45 5.39
N PHE A 36 13.52 -0.66 4.07
CA PHE A 36 14.63 -0.14 3.24
C PHE A 36 14.57 1.37 2.98
N ARG A 37 13.58 2.08 3.52
CA ARG A 37 13.56 3.55 3.49
C ARG A 37 13.95 4.10 4.83
N SER A 38 14.71 5.19 4.79
CA SER A 38 15.06 6.09 5.88
C SER A 38 13.83 6.79 6.48
N GLY A 39 12.82 6.01 6.87
CA GLY A 39 11.66 6.50 7.59
C GLY A 39 12.07 7.05 8.95
N ARG A 40 11.19 7.86 9.55
CA ARG A 40 11.41 8.35 10.90
C ARG A 40 11.47 7.17 11.87
N GLN A 41 12.54 7.12 12.64
CA GLN A 41 12.74 6.11 13.66
C GLN A 41 12.30 6.65 15.01
N TYR A 42 11.47 5.88 15.69
CA TYR A 42 10.95 6.17 17.01
C TYR A 42 11.52 5.15 17.99
N VAL A 43 12.26 5.65 18.97
CA VAL A 43 12.77 4.82 20.05
C VAL A 43 11.68 4.70 21.09
N LEU A 44 11.24 3.46 21.33
CA LEU A 44 10.21 3.12 22.29
C LEU A 44 10.90 2.38 23.44
N CYS A 45 10.66 2.83 24.67
CA CYS A 45 11.03 2.02 25.81
C CYS A 45 10.13 0.80 25.86
N HIS A 46 8.81 0.96 26.00
CA HIS A 46 7.92 -0.19 26.19
C HIS A 46 7.43 -0.77 24.86
N GLU A 47 7.39 -2.11 24.77
CA GLU A 47 6.78 -2.80 23.64
C GLU A 47 5.28 -2.45 23.58
N SER A 48 4.84 -1.91 22.44
CA SER A 48 3.45 -1.53 22.23
C SER A 48 2.78 -2.53 21.29
N PRO A 49 1.91 -3.43 21.80
CA PRO A 49 1.18 -4.38 20.94
C PRO A 49 0.28 -3.67 19.92
N ALA A 50 -0.11 -2.41 20.19
CA ALA A 50 -0.88 -1.59 19.26
C ALA A 50 -0.08 -1.26 17.98
N LEU A 51 1.21 -0.93 18.09
CA LEU A 51 2.07 -0.61 16.94
C LEU A 51 2.32 -1.84 16.06
N ASN A 52 2.49 -3.00 16.68
CA ASN A 52 2.60 -4.26 15.95
C ASN A 52 1.29 -4.57 15.21
N HIS A 53 0.14 -4.35 15.85
CA HIS A 53 -1.16 -4.53 15.20
C HIS A 53 -1.34 -3.62 13.98
N PHE A 54 -0.97 -2.34 14.06
CA PHE A 54 -1.03 -1.44 12.91
C PHE A 54 -0.16 -1.92 11.75
N THR A 55 1.06 -2.37 12.03
CA THR A 55 1.98 -2.90 11.02
C THR A 55 1.39 -4.15 10.33
N LEU A 56 0.81 -5.07 11.10
CA LEU A 56 0.17 -6.27 10.56
C LEU A 56 -1.07 -5.92 9.71
N VAL A 57 -1.88 -4.96 10.15
CA VAL A 57 -3.05 -4.49 9.39
C VAL A 57 -2.61 -3.83 8.08
N ALA A 58 -1.58 -2.98 8.10
CA ALA A 58 -1.05 -2.37 6.88
C ALA A 58 -0.53 -3.44 5.90
N LEU A 59 0.20 -4.45 6.38
CA LEU A 59 0.65 -5.58 5.56
C LEU A 59 -0.53 -6.36 4.96
N ALA A 60 -1.56 -6.65 5.75
CA ALA A 60 -2.75 -7.36 5.29
C ALA A 60 -3.50 -6.57 4.20
N LEU A 61 -3.59 -5.24 4.34
CA LEU A 61 -4.22 -4.36 3.35
C LEU A 61 -3.44 -4.34 2.03
N VAL A 62 -2.11 -4.22 2.09
CA VAL A 62 -1.26 -4.26 0.88
C VAL A 62 -1.31 -5.64 0.22
N ALA A 63 -1.32 -6.73 0.98
CA ALA A 63 -1.51 -8.07 0.45
C ALA A 63 -2.87 -8.22 -0.25
N GLY A 64 -3.93 -7.66 0.35
CA GLY A 64 -5.26 -7.58 -0.27
C GLY A 64 -5.25 -6.79 -1.58
N ALA A 65 -4.53 -5.66 -1.63
CA ALA A 65 -4.40 -4.84 -2.84
C ALA A 65 -3.70 -5.62 -3.97
N PHE A 66 -2.64 -6.36 -3.63
CA PHE A 66 -1.95 -7.25 -4.57
C PHE A 66 -2.88 -8.35 -5.09
N LEU A 67 -3.62 -9.01 -4.21
CA LEU A 67 -4.60 -10.04 -4.60
C LEU A 67 -5.70 -9.48 -5.51
N ALA A 68 -6.22 -8.29 -5.22
CA ALA A 68 -7.22 -7.63 -6.06
C ALA A 68 -6.67 -7.35 -7.48
N ALA A 69 -5.41 -6.93 -7.60
CA ALA A 69 -4.75 -6.72 -8.89
C ALA A 69 -4.55 -8.03 -9.66
N VAL A 70 -4.10 -9.09 -8.98
CA VAL A 70 -3.90 -10.43 -9.58
C VAL A 70 -5.23 -11.03 -10.05
N VAL A 71 -6.29 -10.93 -9.24
CA VAL A 71 -7.63 -11.43 -9.61
C VAL A 71 -8.21 -10.64 -10.78
N GLY A 72 -8.07 -9.31 -10.79
CA GLY A 72 -8.46 -8.47 -11.92
C GLY A 72 -7.74 -8.87 -13.20
N ALA A 73 -6.45 -9.16 -13.13
CA ALA A 73 -5.66 -9.59 -14.28
C ALA A 73 -5.98 -11.01 -14.76
N ALA A 74 -6.10 -11.97 -13.84
CA ALA A 74 -6.46 -13.35 -14.17
C ALA A 74 -7.84 -13.42 -14.82
N THR A 75 -8.81 -12.65 -14.30
CA THR A 75 -10.15 -12.57 -14.90
C THR A 75 -10.13 -11.87 -16.26
N ALA A 76 -9.17 -10.97 -16.52
CA ALA A 76 -8.95 -10.37 -17.82
C ALA A 76 -8.32 -11.33 -18.85
N THR A 77 -7.39 -12.18 -18.43
CA THR A 77 -6.65 -13.08 -19.34
C THR A 77 -7.37 -14.40 -19.60
N VAL A 78 -8.05 -14.96 -18.60
CA VAL A 78 -8.74 -16.27 -18.71
C VAL A 78 -10.04 -16.17 -19.51
N ARG A 79 -10.71 -15.02 -19.50
CA ARG A 79 -11.87 -14.80 -20.37
C ARG A 79 -11.40 -14.33 -21.74
N SER A 80 -11.42 -15.24 -22.72
CA SER A 80 -11.26 -14.94 -24.15
C SER A 80 -12.36 -14.03 -24.73
N ARG A 81 -13.33 -13.61 -23.89
CA ARG A 81 -14.33 -12.58 -24.18
C ARG A 81 -13.92 -11.29 -23.50
N PRO A 82 -14.16 -10.11 -24.12
CA PRO A 82 -13.83 -8.84 -23.50
C PRO A 82 -14.39 -8.82 -22.08
N SER A 83 -13.48 -8.79 -21.11
CA SER A 83 -13.81 -8.75 -19.69
C SER A 83 -14.77 -7.59 -19.48
N ARG A 84 -15.84 -7.78 -18.72
CA ARG A 84 -16.79 -6.69 -18.49
C ARG A 84 -16.00 -5.53 -17.87
N PRO A 85 -15.90 -4.36 -18.54
CA PRO A 85 -15.15 -3.22 -18.03
C PRO A 85 -15.42 -2.90 -16.55
N PRO A 86 -16.66 -2.99 -16.01
CA PRO A 86 -16.90 -2.68 -14.60
C PRO A 86 -16.13 -3.54 -13.59
N LEU A 87 -15.81 -4.81 -13.90
CA LEU A 87 -15.08 -5.67 -12.97
C LEU A 87 -13.61 -5.23 -12.83
N LEU A 88 -12.97 -4.89 -13.95
CA LEU A 88 -11.59 -4.40 -13.93
C LEU A 88 -11.48 -3.06 -13.22
N PHE A 89 -12.43 -2.16 -13.47
CA PHE A 89 -12.54 -0.90 -12.74
C PHE A 89 -12.75 -1.14 -11.24
N ALA A 90 -13.64 -2.07 -10.86
CA ALA A 90 -13.87 -2.41 -9.45
C ALA A 90 -12.59 -2.95 -8.77
N CYS A 91 -11.84 -3.85 -9.44
CA CYS A 91 -10.57 -4.35 -8.93
C CYS A 91 -9.53 -3.24 -8.78
N MET A 92 -9.43 -2.32 -9.74
CA MET A 92 -8.55 -1.15 -9.65
C MET A 92 -8.91 -0.25 -8.47
N VAL A 93 -10.20 0.09 -8.32
CA VAL A 93 -10.69 0.93 -7.23
C VAL A 93 -10.46 0.25 -5.88
N ALA A 94 -10.71 -1.05 -5.79
CA ALA A 94 -10.44 -1.82 -4.58
C ALA A 94 -8.95 -1.84 -4.22
N ALA A 95 -8.07 -2.10 -5.19
CA ALA A 95 -6.62 -2.08 -4.96
C ALA A 95 -6.16 -0.69 -4.49
N LEU A 96 -6.63 0.37 -5.13
CA LEU A 96 -6.31 1.75 -4.73
C LEU A 96 -6.82 2.06 -3.31
N ALA A 97 -8.06 1.71 -3.01
CA ALA A 97 -8.66 1.94 -1.69
C ALA A 97 -7.89 1.21 -0.58
N LEU A 98 -7.42 -0.02 -0.85
CA LEU A 98 -6.63 -0.81 0.10
C LEU A 98 -5.24 -0.21 0.33
N VAL A 99 -4.57 0.29 -0.71
CA VAL A 99 -3.27 0.97 -0.55
C VAL A 99 -3.43 2.28 0.23
N VAL A 100 -4.45 3.09 -0.09
CA VAL A 100 -4.74 4.32 0.66
C VAL A 100 -5.07 4.01 2.12
N ALA A 101 -5.85 2.95 2.38
CA ALA A 101 -6.13 2.50 3.74
C ALA A 101 -4.85 2.07 4.48
N ALA A 102 -3.95 1.33 3.83
CA ALA A 102 -2.68 0.93 4.41
C ALA A 102 -1.83 2.15 4.81
N ASP A 103 -1.75 3.16 3.94
CA ASP A 103 -1.02 4.40 4.23
C ASP A 103 -1.64 5.18 5.40
N ARG A 104 -2.97 5.20 5.52
CA ARG A 104 -3.64 5.82 6.69
C ARG A 104 -3.33 5.08 7.98
N VAL A 105 -3.32 3.75 7.94
CA VAL A 105 -2.94 2.92 9.08
C VAL A 105 -1.48 3.17 9.48
N ASP A 106 -0.57 3.26 8.51
CA ASP A 106 0.83 3.59 8.76
C ASP A 106 1.00 5.00 9.40
N ALA A 107 0.28 6.00 8.88
CA ALA A 107 0.31 7.37 9.43
C ALA A 107 -0.25 7.46 10.86
N ASP A 108 -1.28 6.69 11.18
CA ASP A 108 -1.82 6.63 12.54
C ASP A 108 -0.88 5.87 13.49
N GLY A 109 -0.20 4.84 12.97
CA GLY A 109 0.92 4.17 13.66
C GLY A 109 2.04 5.14 14.02
N GLU A 110 2.50 5.95 13.05
CA GLU A 110 3.53 6.98 13.26
C GLU A 110 3.09 8.00 14.31
N ARG A 111 1.87 8.54 14.21
CA ARG A 111 1.35 9.50 15.19
C ARG A 111 1.32 8.94 16.60
N ARG A 112 0.99 7.66 16.75
CA ARG A 112 0.97 7.00 18.05
C ARG A 112 2.38 6.72 18.57
N ALA A 113 3.30 6.30 17.70
CA ALA A 113 4.71 6.16 18.05
C ALA A 113 5.31 7.50 18.52
N ALA A 114 5.06 8.58 17.78
CA ALA A 114 5.49 9.93 18.15
C ALA A 114 4.95 10.36 19.52
N LYS A 115 3.69 10.06 19.83
CA LYS A 115 3.10 10.35 21.14
C LYS A 115 3.78 9.55 22.26
N LEU A 116 4.01 8.25 22.05
CA LEU A 116 4.67 7.39 23.04
C LEU A 116 6.12 7.81 23.29
N THR A 117 6.85 8.23 22.26
CA THR A 117 8.21 8.78 22.41
C THR A 117 8.20 10.14 23.12
N ALA A 118 7.20 10.98 22.89
CA ALA A 118 7.07 12.29 23.53
C ALA A 118 6.71 12.22 25.02
N GLU A 119 6.10 11.13 25.48
CA GLU A 119 5.75 10.91 26.90
C GLU A 119 6.98 10.65 27.82
N ARG A 120 8.19 10.83 27.29
CA ARG A 120 9.45 11.14 28.00
C ARG A 120 9.77 10.21 29.18
N GLN A 121 10.15 8.98 28.87
CA GLN A 121 10.96 8.16 29.78
C GLN A 121 12.44 8.46 29.53
N SER A 122 13.10 9.06 30.50
CA SER A 122 14.43 9.69 30.36
C SER A 122 15.59 8.72 30.09
N ALA A 123 15.37 7.42 30.17
CA ALA A 123 16.24 6.37 29.68
C ALA A 123 15.46 5.06 29.78
N CYS A 124 15.62 4.16 28.81
CA CYS A 124 15.12 2.79 28.96
C CYS A 124 16.22 1.99 29.68
N ASP A 125 15.90 1.31 30.77
CA ASP A 125 16.84 0.43 31.50
C ASP A 125 17.14 -0.89 30.75
N TYR A 126 16.61 -1.02 29.54
CA TYR A 126 16.67 -2.19 28.68
C TYR A 126 16.82 -1.76 27.22
N THR A 127 17.22 -2.71 26.36
CA THR A 127 17.41 -2.45 24.93
C THR A 127 16.12 -1.88 24.34
N PRO A 128 16.13 -0.62 23.87
CA PRO A 128 14.91 0.00 23.40
C PRO A 128 14.47 -0.60 22.09
N GLN A 129 13.16 -0.71 21.90
CA GLN A 129 12.59 -1.13 20.63
C GLN A 129 12.61 0.05 19.66
N VAL A 130 13.16 -0.15 18.47
CA VAL A 130 13.12 0.88 17.41
C VAL A 130 11.95 0.57 16.49
N TYR A 131 10.97 1.46 16.48
CA TYR A 131 9.90 1.45 15.49
C TYR A 131 10.30 2.33 14.31
N SER A 132 10.37 1.75 13.11
CA SER A 132 10.60 2.51 11.88
C SER A 132 9.26 2.77 11.20
N ALA A 133 8.87 4.04 11.09
CA ALA A 133 7.67 4.41 10.35
C ALA A 133 7.89 4.17 8.85
N THR A 134 6.92 3.52 8.20
CA THR A 134 6.93 3.40 6.74
C THR A 134 6.44 4.73 6.16
N PRO A 135 7.22 5.40 5.29
CA PRO A 135 6.72 6.60 4.63
C PRO A 135 5.55 6.23 3.71
N GLY A 136 4.36 6.75 4.03
CA GLY A 136 3.19 6.59 3.18
C GLY A 136 3.40 7.29 1.84
N TRP A 137 2.87 6.71 0.77
CA TRP A 137 2.91 7.32 -0.56
C TRP A 137 1.84 8.42 -0.69
N PHE A 138 0.78 8.35 0.13
CA PHE A 138 -0.39 9.23 0.11
C PHE A 138 -0.59 10.06 1.38
N SER A 139 0.27 9.91 2.38
CA SER A 139 0.20 10.62 3.66
C SER A 139 1.55 11.28 3.95
N TRP A 140 1.54 12.62 4.09
CA TRP A 140 2.69 13.48 4.38
C TRP A 140 2.49 14.19 5.72
#